data_AF-A0A967I0V1-F1
#
_entry.id   AF-A0A967I0V1-F1
#
_cell.length_a   1.000
_cell.length_b   1.000
_cell.length_c   1.000
_cell.angle_alpha   90.00
_cell.angle_beta   90.00
_cell.angle_gamma   90.00
#
_symmetry.space_group_name_H-M   'P 1'
#
loop_
_entity.id
_entity.type
_entity.pdbx_description
1 polymer ?
#
loop_
_entity_poly.entity_id
_entity_poly.type
_entity_poly.pdbx_seq_one_letter_code
_entity_poly.pdbx_strand_id
1 'polypeptide(L)' 'MDLLTPLQRRLLREIGQSPLREEFFLTGGTALAALYLHHRYSVDLDLFTENPTAVAQVPPTMQEIAS' A
#
# COMPACT_ATOMS: atom_id res chain seq x y z
N MET A 1 14.49 9.29 -10.48
CA MET A 1 13.14 9.34 -11.10
C MET A 1 12.22 8.65 -10.14
N ASP A 2 11.14 9.32 -9.75
CA ASP A 2 10.23 8.76 -8.77
C ASP A 2 9.24 7.80 -9.45
N LEU A 3 9.26 6.53 -9.07
CA LEU A 3 8.52 5.46 -9.76
C LEU A 3 7.11 5.25 -9.22
N LEU A 4 6.78 5.80 -8.06
CA LEU A 4 5.41 5.84 -7.58
C LEU A 4 4.70 7.03 -8.21
N THR A 5 3.42 6.89 -8.52
CA THR A 5 2.57 8.02 -8.91
C THR A 5 2.20 8.85 -7.68
N PRO A 6 1.78 10.12 -7.84
CA PRO A 6 1.25 10.91 -6.73
C PRO A 6 0.12 10.22 -5.96
N LEU A 7 -0.76 9.49 -6.67
CA LEU A 7 -1.86 8.74 -6.06
C LEU A 7 -1.34 7.57 -5.20
N GLN A 8 -0.43 6.75 -5.72
CA GLN A 8 0.17 5.65 -4.96
C GLN A 8 0.87 6.19 -3.70
N ARG A 9 1.57 7.32 -3.82
CA ARG A 9 2.23 7.98 -2.68
C ARG A 9 1.24 8.46 -1.62
N ARG A 10 0.14 9.09 -2.04
CA ARG A 10 -0.93 9.51 -1.13
C ARG A 10 -1.51 8.28 -0.43
N LEU A 11 -1.91 7.26 -1.20
CA LEU A 11 -2.52 6.05 -0.64
C LEU A 11 -1.62 5.35 0.39
N LEU A 12 -0.33 5.17 0.09
CA LEU A 12 0.62 4.57 1.04
C LEU A 12 0.77 5.42 2.31
N ARG A 13 0.70 6.74 2.21
CA ARG A 13 0.74 7.63 3.38
C ARG A 13 -0.51 7.51 4.23
N GLU A 14 -1.69 7.53 3.61
CA GLU A 14 -2.97 7.38 4.30
C GLU A 14 -3.07 6.01 4.99
N ILE A 15 -2.64 4.92 4.32
CA ILE A 15 -2.53 3.59 4.94
C ILE A 15 -1.56 3.62 6.13
N GLY A 16 -0.41 4.30 5.99
CA GLY A 16 0.55 4.48 7.08
C GLY A 16 0.05 5.35 8.24
N GLN A 17 -1.11 5.99 8.11
CA GLN A 17 -1.77 6.78 9.15
C GLN A 17 -3.03 6.10 9.69
N SER A 18 -3.43 4.96 9.12
CA SER A 18 -4.62 4.22 9.51
C SER A 18 -4.28 3.01 10.39
N PRO A 19 -5.30 2.36 10.98
CA PRO A 19 -5.10 1.11 11.73
C PRO A 19 -4.44 -0.01 10.91
N LEU A 20 -4.53 0.05 9.58
CA LEU A 20 -3.94 -0.95 8.70
C LEU A 20 -2.40 -0.95 8.73
N ARG A 21 -1.76 0.14 9.18
CA ARG A 21 -0.29 0.23 9.27
C ARG A 21 0.33 -0.92 10.07
N GLU A 22 -0.27 -1.28 11.20
CA GLU A 22 0.29 -2.27 12.12
C GLU A 22 0.06 -3.71 11.62
N GLU A 23 -0.90 -3.89 10.70
CA GLU A 23 -1.36 -5.20 10.24
C GLU A 23 -0.86 -5.54 8.83
N PHE A 24 -0.57 -4.54 8.00
CA PHE A 24 -0.24 -4.73 6.59
C PHE A 24 1.10 -4.11 6.22
N PHE A 25 1.84 -4.80 5.34
CA PHE A 25 3.07 -4.29 4.74
C PHE A 25 3.02 -4.35 3.21
N LEU A 26 3.68 -3.39 2.57
CA LEU A 26 3.80 -3.33 1.11
C LEU A 26 4.72 -4.45 0.61
N THR A 27 4.26 -5.19 -0.39
CA THR A 27 5.00 -6.28 -1.02
C THR A 27 4.83 -6.23 -2.54
N GLY A 28 5.22 -7.31 -3.21
CA GLY A 28 4.94 -7.53 -4.63
C GLY A 28 5.75 -6.64 -5.57
N GLY A 29 5.23 -6.47 -6.78
CA GLY A 29 5.96 -5.87 -7.89
C GLY A 29 6.32 -4.41 -7.66
N THR A 30 5.44 -3.65 -7.01
CA THR A 30 5.66 -2.23 -6.75
C THR A 30 6.64 -1.98 -5.63
N ALA A 31 6.64 -2.78 -4.56
CA ALA A 31 7.70 -2.72 -3.55
C ALA A 31 9.07 -2.94 -4.21
N LEU A 32 9.20 -4.04 -4.96
CA LEU A 32 10.45 -4.42 -5.61
C LEU A 32 10.92 -3.36 -6.63
N ALA A 33 10.01 -2.86 -7.46
CA ALA A 33 10.33 -1.90 -8.50
C ALA A 33 10.63 -0.50 -7.95
N ALA A 34 9.85 0.01 -7.01
CA ALA A 34 9.95 1.40 -6.55
C ALA A 34 10.89 1.62 -5.36
N LEU A 35 11.08 0.62 -4.49
CA LEU A 35 11.87 0.77 -3.26
C LEU A 35 13.23 0.07 -3.28
N TYR A 36 13.43 -0.93 -4.16
CA TYR A 36 14.67 -1.71 -4.21
C TYR A 36 15.43 -1.56 -5.52
N LEU A 37 14.81 -1.92 -6.65
CA LEU A 37 15.53 -2.09 -7.92
C LEU A 37 15.49 -0.88 -8.85
N HIS A 38 14.50 0.01 -8.69
CA HIS A 38 14.30 1.20 -9.52
C HIS A 38 14.28 0.93 -11.05
N HIS A 39 13.81 -0.24 -11.46
CA HIS A 39 14.03 -0.78 -12.82
C HIS A 39 12.84 -0.64 -13.78
N ARG A 40 11.63 -0.39 -13.27
CA ARG A 40 10.41 -0.24 -14.11
C ARG A 40 9.29 0.47 -13.35
N TYR A 41 8.29 0.93 -14.09
CA TYR A 41 7.00 1.31 -13.51
C TYR A 41 6.20 0.06 -13.11
N SER A 42 5.35 0.23 -12.10
CA SER A 42 4.43 -0.80 -11.62
C SER A 42 3.13 -0.13 -11.18
N VAL A 43 2.01 -0.70 -11.59
CA VAL A 43 0.69 -0.05 -11.49
C VAL A 43 0.01 -0.38 -10.18
N ASP A 44 0.02 -1.65 -9.79
CA ASP A 44 -0.74 -2.16 -8.64
C ASP A 44 -0.01 -1.95 -7.30
N LEU A 45 -0.70 -1.94 -6.17
CA LEU A 45 -0.09 -1.99 -4.84
C LEU A 45 -0.53 -3.28 -4.16
N ASP A 46 0.43 -4.16 -3.86
CA ASP A 46 0.18 -5.40 -3.14
C ASP A 46 0.49 -5.19 -1.66
N LEU A 47 -0.50 -5.39 -0.78
CA LEU A 47 -0.29 -5.40 0.66
C LEU A 47 -0.55 -6.80 1.21
N PHE A 48 0.29 -7.25 2.14
CA PHE A 48 0.17 -8.55 2.80
C PHE A 48 0.03 -8.38 4.31
N THR A 49 -0.65 -9.34 4.94
CA THR A 49 -0.79 -9.46 6.40
C THR A 49 -0.63 -10.90 6.83
N GLU A 50 0.01 -11.12 7.98
CA GLU A 50 0.04 -12.44 8.63
C GLU A 50 -1.21 -12.70 9.48
N ASN A 51 -1.99 -11.65 9.77
CA ASN A 51 -3.21 -11.74 10.55
C ASN A 51 -4.42 -11.96 9.62
N PRO A 52 -4.98 -13.19 9.54
CA PRO A 52 -6.09 -13.48 8.64
C PRO A 52 -7.36 -12.68 8.98
N THR A 53 -7.48 -12.17 10.21
CA THR A 53 -8.64 -11.38 10.63
C THR A 53 -8.54 -9.90 10.25
N ALA A 54 -7.33 -9.39 9.97
CA ALA A 54 -7.10 -7.97 9.66
C ALA A 54 -7.77 -7.53 8.34
N VAL A 55 -8.01 -8.47 7.41
CA VAL A 55 -8.69 -8.20 6.13
C VAL A 55 -10.08 -7.56 6.34
N ALA A 56 -10.76 -7.87 7.44
CA ALA A 56 -12.07 -7.28 7.76
C ALA A 56 -12.01 -5.75 7.96
N GLN A 57 -10.86 -5.20 8.32
CA GLN A 57 -10.67 -3.76 8.53
C GLN A 57 -10.43 -2.99 7.22
N VAL A 58 -10.13 -3.70 6.12
CA VAL A 58 -9.77 -3.07 4.84
C VAL A 58 -10.93 -2.28 4.23
N PRO A 59 -12.14 -2.84 4.03
CA PRO A 59 -13.22 -2.09 3.38
C PRO A 59 -13.60 -0.77 4.07
N PRO A 60 -13.84 -0.70 5.41
CA PRO A 60 -14.19 0.56 6.05
C PRO A 60 -13.04 1.57 6.00
N THR A 61 -11.79 1.13 6.22
CA THR A 61 -10.64 2.04 6.15
C THR A 61 -10.44 2.60 4.73
N MET A 62 -10.66 1.80 3.69
CA MET A 62 -10.56 2.26 2.31
C MET A 62 -11.65 3.28 1.96
N GLN A 63 -12.86 3.13 2.53
CA GLN A 63 -13.93 4.12 2.36
C GLN A 63 -13.56 5.46 3.00
N GLU A 64 -12.97 5.45 4.20
CA GLU A 64 -12.49 6.65 4.88
C GLU A 64 -11.35 7.36 4.12
N ILE A 65 -10.43 6.60 3.53
CA ILE A 65 -9.33 7.16 2.72
C ILE A 65 -9.85 7.77 1.40
N ALA A 66 -10.94 7.22 0.88
CA ALA A 66 -11.55 7.65 -0.38
C ALA A 66 -12.45 8.89 -0.23
N SER A 67 -12.96 9.17 0.97
CA SER A 67 -13.72 10.39 1.29
C SER A 67 -12.86 11.65 1.32
#